data_AF-A0A7C7VBT5-F1
#
_entry.id   AF-A0A7C7VBT5-F1
#
_cell.length_a   1.000
_cell.length_b   1.000
_cell.length_c   1.000
_cell.angle_alpha   90.00
_cell.angle_beta   90.00
_cell.angle_gamma   90.00
#
_symmetry.space_group_name_H-M   'P 1'
#
loop_
_entity.id
_entity.type
_entity.pdbx_description
1 polymer ?
#
loop_
_entity_poly.entity_id
_entity_poly.type
_entity_poly.pdbx_seq_one_letter_code
_entity_poly.pdbx_strand_id
1 'polypeptide(L)'
;EWETSLMLYLGEPVDMSQATKEDIMRYWSDFVAGDNFTGPQKVFWSTWGLQKSTTGIYGDPTVATAETGKAIMETIVKEGVAFAKEYWSAPEGDGNATGH
;
A
#
# COMPACT_ATOMS: atom_id res chain seq x y z
N GLU A 1 5.28 2.31 7.37
CA GLU A 1 5.66 0.93 7.74
C GLU A 1 5.88 0.03 6.53
N TRP A 2 4.88 -0.15 5.67
CA TRP A 2 4.87 -1.19 4.64
C TRP A 2 6.05 -1.13 3.65
N GLU A 3 6.27 0.02 3.00
CA GLU A 3 7.38 0.20 2.04
C GLU A 3 8.75 0.09 2.74
N THR A 4 8.89 0.69 3.92
CA THR A 4 10.11 0.61 4.75
C THR A 4 10.45 -0.84 5.11
N SER A 5 9.45 -1.66 5.46
CA SER A 5 9.63 -3.07 5.80
C SER A 5 10.14 -3.87 4.60
N LEU A 6 9.61 -3.61 3.40
CA LEU A 6 10.08 -4.23 2.16
C LEU A 6 11.54 -3.85 1.86
N MET A 7 11.89 -2.56 1.97
CA MET A 7 13.26 -2.10 1.73
C MET A 7 14.26 -2.75 2.70
N LEU A 8 13.90 -2.87 3.99
CA LEU A 8 14.70 -3.59 4.99
C LEU A 8 14.89 -5.07 4.62
N TYR A 9 13.83 -5.74 4.17
CA TYR A 9 13.90 -7.14 3.73
C TYR A 9 14.78 -7.32 2.49
N LEU A 10 14.71 -6.40 1.52
CA LEU A 10 15.51 -6.43 0.30
C LEU A 10 16.99 -6.10 0.53
N GLY A 11 17.36 -5.68 1.74
CA GLY A 11 18.72 -5.30 2.08
C GLY A 11 19.13 -3.92 1.55
N GLU A 12 18.15 -3.07 1.22
CA GLU A 12 18.40 -1.71 0.79
C GLU A 12 18.90 -0.85 1.96
N PRO A 13 19.73 0.18 1.70
CA PRO A 13 20.31 1.01 2.75
C PRO A 13 19.26 1.96 3.34
N VAL A 14 18.49 1.47 4.31
CA VAL A 14 17.51 2.23 5.09
C VAL A 14 18.11 2.60 6.44
N ASP A 15 18.25 3.90 6.72
CA ASP A 15 18.66 4.39 8.03
C ASP A 15 17.46 4.57 8.95
N MET A 16 17.17 3.53 9.76
CA MET A 16 16.07 3.56 10.72
C MET A 16 16.27 4.56 11.87
N SER A 17 17.48 5.11 12.08
CA SER A 17 17.69 6.15 13.09
C SER A 17 17.02 7.47 12.74
N GLN A 18 16.69 7.67 11.46
CA GLN A 18 15.97 8.85 10.96
C GLN A 18 14.45 8.62 10.86
N ALA A 19 13.96 7.43 11.19
CA ALA A 19 12.54 7.11 11.13
C ALA A 19 11.76 7.93 12.18
N THR A 20 10.73 8.65 11.72
CA THR A 20 9.86 9.46 12.59
C THR A 20 8.39 9.23 12.25
N LYS A 21 7.52 9.41 13.25
CA LYS A 21 6.06 9.33 13.13
C LYS A 21 5.39 10.71 13.04
N GLU A 22 6.17 11.75 12.77
CA GLU A 22 5.70 13.14 12.69
C GLU A 22 4.56 13.31 11.70
N ASP A 23 4.65 12.67 10.53
CA ASP A 23 3.67 12.77 9.45
C ASP A 23 2.69 11.60 9.40
N ILE A 24 2.38 11.01 10.56
CA ILE A 24 1.24 10.10 10.68
C ILE A 24 -0.03 10.83 10.21
N MET A 25 -0.91 10.13 9.48
CA MET A 25 -2.15 10.73 8.99
C MET A 25 -3.05 11.10 10.17
N ARG A 26 -3.47 12.36 10.26
CA ARG A 26 -4.34 12.86 11.35
C ARG A 26 -5.67 13.42 10.85
N TYR A 27 -5.83 13.58 9.54
CA TYR A 27 -7.05 14.10 8.95
C TYR A 27 -8.13 13.03 8.94
N TRP A 28 -9.29 13.30 9.53
CA TRP A 28 -10.45 12.42 9.52
C TRP A 28 -11.73 13.23 9.32
N SER A 29 -12.67 12.71 8.51
CA SER A 29 -14.03 13.24 8.37
C SER A 29 -15.02 12.14 7.98
N ASP A 30 -16.31 12.45 7.97
CA ASP A 30 -17.38 11.53 7.48
C ASP A 30 -17.24 11.13 5.99
N PHE A 31 -16.33 11.79 5.27
CA PHE A 31 -16.08 11.59 3.84
C PHE A 31 -14.73 10.92 3.55
N VAL A 32 -13.75 11.11 4.43
CA VAL A 32 -12.36 10.64 4.28
C VAL A 32 -11.92 9.94 5.54
N ALA A 33 -11.63 8.64 5.40
CA ALA A 33 -11.06 7.80 6.45
C ALA A 33 -9.71 8.35 6.92
N GLY A 34 -9.47 8.25 8.23
CA GLY A 34 -8.26 8.77 8.89
C GLY A 34 -7.07 7.82 8.84
N ASP A 35 -7.31 6.58 8.41
CA ASP A 35 -6.29 5.73 7.83
C ASP A 35 -6.42 5.82 6.30
N ASN A 36 -5.31 5.86 5.59
CA ASN A 36 -5.30 6.04 4.14
C ASN A 36 -5.35 4.69 3.38
N PHE A 37 -5.67 3.59 4.07
CA PHE A 37 -5.46 2.22 3.58
C PHE A 37 -6.61 1.24 3.88
N THR A 38 -7.42 1.45 4.92
CA THR A 38 -8.36 0.44 5.44
C THR A 38 -9.77 0.94 5.77
N GLY A 39 -10.04 2.25 5.80
CA GLY A 39 -11.36 2.80 6.12
C GLY A 39 -12.25 3.09 4.91
N PRO A 40 -13.59 3.05 5.07
CA PRO A 40 -14.53 3.39 4.00
C PRO A 40 -14.44 4.89 3.65
N GLN A 41 -13.89 5.19 2.47
CA GLN A 41 -13.84 6.54 1.92
C GLN A 41 -15.03 6.75 0.97
N LYS A 42 -15.80 7.83 1.18
CA LYS A 42 -16.92 8.20 0.28
C LYS A 42 -16.46 9.03 -0.91
N VAL A 43 -15.30 9.69 -0.78
CA VAL A 43 -14.70 10.56 -1.80
C VAL A 43 -13.19 10.35 -1.82
N PHE A 44 -12.58 10.55 -2.99
CA PHE A 44 -11.12 10.56 -3.11
C PHE A 44 -10.60 12.00 -3.05
N TRP A 45 -9.82 12.29 -2.00
CA TRP A 45 -9.03 13.52 -1.89
C TRP A 45 -7.55 13.15 -1.77
N SER A 46 -6.71 13.81 -2.59
CA SER A 46 -5.27 13.58 -2.54
C SER A 46 -4.74 13.88 -1.13
N THR A 47 -3.97 12.96 -0.54
CA THR A 47 -3.35 13.15 0.77
C THR A 47 -2.49 14.40 0.85
N TRP A 48 -1.87 14.78 -0.27
CA TRP A 48 -1.12 16.04 -0.43
C TRP A 48 -1.96 17.29 -0.23
N GLY A 49 -3.27 17.21 -0.48
CA GLY A 49 -4.24 18.28 -0.23
C GLY A 49 -4.87 18.23 1.17
N LEU A 50 -4.72 17.12 1.90
CA LEU A 50 -5.37 16.88 3.19
C LEU A 50 -4.47 17.19 4.38
N GLN A 51 -3.18 16.91 4.25
CA GLN A 51 -2.19 17.14 5.30
C GLN A 51 -0.90 17.59 4.63
N LYS A 52 -0.26 18.63 5.17
CA LYS A 52 1.05 19.03 4.70
C LYS A 52 2.10 18.22 5.45
N SER A 53 2.80 17.32 4.76
CA SER A 53 3.91 16.57 5.33
C SER A 53 5.12 17.48 5.63
N THR A 54 5.80 17.21 6.73
CA THR A 54 7.02 17.90 7.19
C THR A 54 8.27 17.22 6.63
N THR A 55 8.24 15.89 6.53
CA THR A 55 9.36 15.04 6.12
C THR A 55 9.22 14.44 4.73
N GLY A 56 8.07 14.66 4.08
CA GLY A 56 7.75 14.13 2.75
C GLY A 56 7.10 12.74 2.75
N ILE A 57 6.97 12.09 3.90
CA ILE A 57 6.28 10.80 4.05
C ILE A 57 4.86 11.00 4.61
N TYR A 58 4.00 9.98 4.45
CA TYR A 58 2.73 9.87 5.18
C TYR A 58 2.62 8.49 5.82
N GLY A 59 2.52 8.47 7.16
CA GLY A 59 2.45 7.24 7.94
C GLY A 59 3.57 7.10 8.97
N ASP A 60 3.65 5.93 9.59
CA ASP A 60 4.64 5.63 10.63
C ASP A 60 5.61 4.53 10.14
N PRO A 61 6.86 4.87 9.78
CA PRO A 61 7.89 3.88 9.44
C PRO A 61 8.56 3.25 10.67
N THR A 62 8.36 3.77 11.89
CA THR A 62 9.11 3.35 13.09
C THR A 62 8.83 1.92 13.53
N VAL A 63 7.69 1.36 13.11
CA VAL A 63 7.26 -0.02 13.38
C VAL A 63 7.72 -1.01 12.30
N ALA A 64 8.42 -0.55 11.26
CA ALA A 64 8.87 -1.40 10.15
C ALA A 64 9.94 -2.41 10.58
N THR A 65 9.78 -3.66 10.12
CA THR A 65 10.74 -4.74 10.37
C THR A 65 11.02 -5.54 9.10
N ALA A 66 12.19 -6.17 9.01
CA ALA A 66 12.53 -7.04 7.88
C ALA A 66 11.64 -8.29 7.84
N GLU A 67 11.18 -8.77 9.00
CA GLU A 67 10.25 -9.89 9.14
C GLU A 67 8.89 -9.56 8.54
N THR A 68 8.35 -8.37 8.83
CA THR A 68 7.12 -7.86 8.20
C THR A 68 7.32 -7.75 6.69
N GLY A 69 8.46 -7.23 6.23
CA GLY A 69 8.80 -7.12 4.81
C GLY A 69 8.83 -8.45 4.08
N LYS A 70 9.42 -9.47 4.71
CA LYS A 70 9.44 -10.85 4.19
C LYS A 70 8.03 -11.39 4.02
N ALA A 71 7.19 -11.29 5.04
CA ALA A 71 5.82 -11.80 5.00
C ALA A 71 4.98 -11.11 3.90
N ILE A 72 5.15 -9.80 3.73
CA ILE A 72 4.53 -9.04 2.64
C ILE A 72 5.00 -9.57 1.29
N MET A 73 6.32 -9.67 1.07
CA MET A 73 6.88 -10.08 -0.22
C MET A 73 6.46 -11.50 -0.60
N GLU A 74 6.51 -12.44 0.33
CA GLU A 74 6.06 -13.82 0.11
C GLU A 74 4.58 -13.87 -0.30
N THR A 75 3.74 -13.06 0.34
CA THR A 75 2.31 -12.97 0.00
C THR A 75 2.10 -12.36 -1.39
N ILE A 76 2.77 -11.25 -1.71
CA ILE A 76 2.70 -10.61 -3.04
C ILE A 76 3.11 -11.59 -4.13
N VAL A 77 4.23 -12.30 -3.97
CA VAL A 77 4.71 -13.26 -4.96
C VAL A 77 3.72 -14.41 -5.12
N LYS A 78 3.21 -14.96 -4.02
CA LYS A 78 2.23 -16.06 -4.05
C LYS A 78 0.97 -15.66 -4.81
N GLU A 79 0.32 -14.56 -4.42
CA GLU A 79 -0.93 -14.12 -5.03
C GLU A 79 -0.70 -13.59 -6.46
N GLY A 80 0.41 -12.91 -6.71
CA GLY A 80 0.78 -12.44 -8.05
C GLY A 80 1.03 -13.58 -9.03
N VAL A 81 1.66 -14.68 -8.60
CA VAL A 81 1.81 -15.89 -9.43
C VAL A 81 0.46 -16.57 -9.67
N ALA A 82 -0.41 -16.63 -8.65
CA ALA A 82 -1.75 -17.19 -8.81
C ALA A 82 -2.56 -16.38 -9.84
N PHE A 83 -2.55 -15.05 -9.71
CA PHE A 83 -3.19 -14.14 -10.66
C PHE A 83 -2.63 -14.26 -12.08
N ALA A 84 -1.29 -14.28 -12.23
CA ALA A 84 -0.67 -14.39 -13.54
C ALA A 84 -1.02 -15.71 -14.25
N LYS A 85 -1.10 -16.82 -13.49
CA LYS A 85 -1.55 -18.11 -14.02
C LYS A 85 -3.01 -18.07 -14.45
N GLU A 86 -3.88 -17.51 -13.61
CA GLU A 86 -5.30 -17.35 -13.93
C GLU A 86 -5.46 -16.55 -15.22
N TYR A 87 -4.85 -15.36 -15.29
CA TYR A 87 -4.89 -14.49 -16.45
C TYR A 87 -4.37 -15.17 -17.72
N TRP A 88 -3.26 -15.90 -17.64
CA TRP A 88 -2.69 -16.61 -18.79
C TRP A 88 -3.56 -17.78 -19.25
N SER A 89 -4.25 -18.45 -18.32
CA SER A 89 -5.13 -19.59 -18.61
C SER A 89 -6.56 -19.17 -18.96
N ALA A 90 -6.91 -17.90 -18.77
CA ALA A 90 -8.22 -17.39 -19.06
C ALA A 90 -8.50 -17.55 -20.56
N PRO A 91 -9.66 -18.10 -20.95
CA PRO A 91 -10.06 -18.11 -22.35
C PRO A 91 -10.04 -16.68 -22.91
N GLU A 92 -9.67 -16.52 -24.19
CA GLU A 92 -9.91 -15.25 -24.86
C GLU A 92 -11.38 -14.90 -24.71
N GLY A 93 -11.66 -13.72 -24.14
CA GLY A 93 -13.02 -13.23 -24.02
C GLY A 93 -13.64 -13.24 -25.41
N ASP A 94 -14.69 -14.03 -25.57
CA ASP A 94 -15.55 -14.00 -26.72
C ASP A 94 -16.10 -12.57 -26.82
N GLY A 95 -15.52 -11.77 -27.72
CA GLY A 95 -15.89 -10.38 -27.99
C GLY A 95 -17.33 -10.16 -28.46
N ASN A 96 -18.22 -11.13 -28.30
CA ASN A 96 -19.65 -11.04 -28.49
C ASN A 96 -20.35 -10.85 -27.14
N ALA A 97 -20.17 -9.67 -26.54
CA ALA A 97 -21.18 -9.12 -25.65
C ALA A 97 -22.36 -8.62 -26.50
N THR A 98 -23.11 -9.56 -27.09
CA THR A 98 -24.47 -9.32 -27.58
C THR A 98 -25.46 -9.90 -26.58
N GLY A 99 -26.17 -9.01 -25.88
CA GLY A 99 -27.51 -9.25 -25.33
C GLY A 99 -27.59 -10.01 -24.00
N HIS A 100 -27.99 -9.31 -22.94
CA HIS A 100 -29.36 -9.39 -22.42
C HIS A 100 -29.66 -8.22 -21.48
#